data_AF-A0A7S9IJ37-F1
#
_entry.id   AF-A0A7S9IJ37-F1
#
_cell.length_a   1.000
_cell.length_b   1.000
_cell.length_c   1.000
_cell.angle_alpha   90.00
_cell.angle_beta   90.00
_cell.angle_gamma   90.00
#
_symmetry.space_group_name_H-M   'P 1'
#
loop_
_entity.id
_entity.type
_entity.pdbx_description
1 polymer ?
#
loop_
_entity_poly.entity_id
_entity_poly.type
_entity_poly.pdbx_seq_one_letter_code
_entity_poly.pdbx_strand_id
1 'polypeptide(L)' 'MKHWHGATSTTAMTHIAIQEKLNGKSVEWLEKVSDKEYDEAQSASE' A
#
# COMPACT_ATOMS: atom_id res chain seq x y z
N MET A 1 6.29 0.83 10.66
CA MET A 1 5.19 -0.07 10.24
C MET A 1 5.32 -0.31 8.74
N LYS A 2 5.67 -1.53 8.31
CA LYS A 2 5.59 -1.91 6.89
C LYS A 2 4.11 -1.96 6.52
N HIS A 3 3.73 -1.27 5.46
CA HIS A 3 2.35 -1.27 4.97
C HIS A 3 2.34 -0.95 3.49
N TRP A 4 1.20 -1.22 2.86
CA TRP A 4 0.90 -0.85 1.50
C TRP A 4 -0.56 -0.40 1.44
N HIS A 5 -0.89 0.33 0.40
CA HIS A 5 -2.25 0.80 0.12
C HIS A 5 -2.46 0.74 -1.39
N GLY A 6 -3.67 0.42 -1.83
CA GLY A 6 -3.98 0.25 -3.24
C GLY A 6 -5.47 0.14 -3.49
N ALA A 7 -5.82 0.11 -4.77
CA ALA A 7 -7.15 -0.24 -5.23
C ALA A 7 -7.50 -1.70 -4.89
N THR A 8 -8.79 -2.01 -4.85
CA THR A 8 -9.25 -3.42 -4.89
C THR A 8 -9.14 -3.96 -6.31
N SER A 9 -9.35 -5.27 -6.49
CA SER A 9 -9.20 -5.94 -7.79
C SER A 9 -10.19 -5.45 -8.85
N THR A 10 -11.31 -4.85 -8.43
CA THR A 10 -12.43 -4.46 -9.32
C THR A 10 -12.78 -2.98 -9.27
N THR A 11 -12.25 -2.21 -8.31
CA THR A 11 -12.65 -0.81 -8.09
C THR A 11 -11.43 0.09 -7.96
N ALA A 12 -11.36 1.12 -8.79
CA ALA A 12 -10.30 2.12 -8.74
C ALA A 12 -10.34 2.94 -7.43
N MET A 13 -9.15 3.33 -6.95
CA MET A 13 -8.99 4.13 -5.72
C MET A 13 -8.27 5.43 -6.03
N THR A 14 -8.67 6.51 -5.35
CA THR A 14 -7.94 7.79 -5.31
C THR A 14 -7.70 8.16 -3.86
N HIS A 15 -6.48 8.59 -3.53
CA HIS A 15 -6.15 9.09 -2.20
C HIS A 15 -5.16 10.24 -2.27
N ILE A 16 -5.12 11.01 -1.18
CA ILE A 16 -4.10 12.04 -0.95
C ILE A 16 -3.08 11.45 0.02
N ALA A 17 -1.81 11.45 -0.37
CA ALA A 17 -0.71 11.02 0.48
C ALA A 17 0.01 12.24 1.07
N ILE A 18 0.07 12.32 2.40
CA ILE A 18 0.78 13.37 3.14
C ILE A 18 1.73 12.69 4.11
N GLN A 19 3.02 12.99 4.01
CA GLN A 19 4.05 12.47 4.89
C GLN A 19 5.19 13.47 5.02
N GLU A 20 5.73 13.57 6.23
CA GLU A 20 6.88 14.43 6.52
C GLU A 20 8.19 13.79 6.06
N LYS A 21 9.24 14.60 5.89
CA LYS A 21 10.59 14.10 5.57
C LYS A 21 11.44 14.05 6.83
N LEU A 22 12.09 12.92 7.05
CA LEU A 22 13.16 12.76 8.03
C LEU A 22 14.47 12.52 7.28
N ASN A 23 15.50 13.32 7.56
CA ASN A 23 16.81 13.20 6.90
C ASN A 23 16.71 13.24 5.36
N GLY A 24 15.82 14.09 4.82
CA GLY A 24 15.59 14.23 3.39
C GLY A 24 14.78 13.10 2.73
N LYS A 25 14.35 12.07 3.49
CA LYS A 25 13.56 10.95 2.99
C LYS A 25 12.18 10.90 3.67
N SER A 26 11.14 10.60 2.90
CA SER A 26 9.76 10.43 3.40
C SER A 26 9.29 8.98 3.38
N VAL A 27 10.05 8.08 2.74
CA VAL A 27 9.74 6.66 2.60
C VAL A 27 11.03 5.87 2.39
N GLU A 28 11.00 4.61 2.81
CA GLU A 28 11.94 3.58 2.43
C GLU A 28 11.16 2.51 1.64
N TRP A 29 11.56 2.27 0.39
CA TRP A 29 10.91 1.28 -0.45
C TRP A 29 11.46 -0.11 -0.15
N LEU A 30 10.55 -1.07 -0.06
CA LEU A 30 10.82 -2.47 0.22
C LEU A 30 10.43 -3.32 -1.01
N GLU A 31 10.29 -4.62 -0.81
CA GLU A 31 9.78 -5.56 -1.80
C GLU A 31 8.37 -5.20 -2.28
N LYS A 32 8.07 -5.65 -3.50
CA LYS A 32 6.69 -5.63 -4.01
C LYS A 32 5.82 -6.56 -3.18
N VAL A 33 4.58 -6.11 -2.96
CA VAL A 33 3.49 -7.00 -2.54
C VAL A 33 3.30 -8.03 -3.65
N SER A 34 3.36 -9.31 -3.30
CA SER A 34 3.09 -10.42 -4.21
C SER A 34 1.59 -10.53 -4.50
N ASP A 35 1.23 -11.14 -5.62
CA ASP A 35 -0.18 -11.39 -5.97
C ASP A 35 -0.90 -12.15 -4.85
N LYS A 36 -0.21 -13.12 -4.21
CA LYS A 36 -0.75 -13.87 -3.06
C LYS A 36 -1.05 -12.96 -1.86
N GLU A 37 -0.13 -12.09 -1.46
CA GLU A 37 -0.35 -11.16 -0.34
C GLU A 37 -1.47 -10.16 -0.66
N TYR A 38 -1.58 -9.75 -1.93
CA TYR A 38 -2.65 -8.87 -2.40
C TYR A 38 -4.01 -9.57 -2.32
N ASP A 39 -4.12 -10.80 -2.82
CA ASP A 39 -5.35 -11.60 -2.81
C ASP A 39 -5.81 -11.91 -1.39
N GLU A 40 -4.88 -12.29 -0.49
CA GLU A 40 -5.18 -12.50 0.94
C GLU A 40 -5.78 -11.24 1.60
N ALA A 41 -5.27 -10.06 1.24
CA ALA A 41 -5.80 -8.79 1.75
C ALA A 41 -7.16 -8.42 1.14
N GLN A 42 -7.47 -8.85 -0.09
CA GLN A 42 -8.81 -8.68 -0.66
C GLN A 42 -9.84 -9.49 0.14
N SER A 43 -9.54 -10.75 0.45
CA SER A 43 -10.46 -11.64 1.19
C SER A 43 -10.66 -11.24 2.65
N ALA A 44 -9.72 -10.52 3.26
CA ALA A 44 -9.86 -10.01 4.64
C ALA A 44 -10.71 -8.73 4.73
N SER A 45 -11.12 -8.16 3.59
CA SER A 45 -11.99 -6.97 3.51
C SER A 45 -13.48 -7.30 3.38
N GLU A 46 -13.82 -8.59 3.36
CA GLU A 46 -15.17 -9.16 3.44
C GLU A 46 -15.49 -9.65 4.86
#